data_AF-A0A061EXT8-F1
#
_entry.id   AF-A0A061EXT8-F1
#
_cell.length_a   1.000
_cell.length_b   1.000
_cell.length_c   1.000
_cell.angle_alpha   90.00
_cell.angle_beta   90.00
_cell.angle_gamma   90.00
#
_symmetry.space_group_name_H-M   'P 1'
#
loop_
_entity.id
_entity.type
_entity.pdbx_description
1 polymer ?
#
loop_
_entity_poly.entity_id
_entity_poly.type
_entity_poly.pdbx_seq_one_letter_code
_entity_poly.pdbx_strand_id
1 'polypeptide(L)'
;MDAKDWESCSDNEIYLQDRSEDDGEESYYSSGFLSKLQFRKDISKARWINDLAMAEVVEKKGKMWVTMGIVRSGKTYCLIEETLFLIEIGALHLLDENGICLSLKEVYEKLSDESGCYWELFEIYRHLKSLGYIVGRHGIPWSVKGLKIKTGTCSLQGSEERNELLEMEPKDTSIIIDLFDNMQINEVSPAFDVYLPNSRFRKSSPGDPSFFLYLSRGNPPSKVEIEALERKQGVVPLKFCHVENGRVSFFSFDRVELAVLP
;
A
#
# COMPACT_ATOMS: atom_id res chain seq x y z
N MET A 1 40.97 52.45 -42.43
CA MET A 1 39.50 52.61 -42.38
C MET A 1 39.14 52.91 -40.95
N ASP A 2 38.93 54.22 -40.75
CA ASP A 2 38.03 54.91 -39.83
C ASP A 2 37.80 54.41 -38.39
N ALA A 3 38.07 55.35 -37.48
CA ALA A 3 37.79 55.37 -36.06
C ALA A 3 36.34 55.78 -35.76
N LYS A 4 35.87 55.46 -34.54
CA LYS A 4 34.92 56.19 -33.66
C LYS A 4 34.10 55.19 -32.85
N ASP A 5 33.51 55.51 -31.70
CA ASP A 5 33.74 56.44 -30.59
C ASP A 5 32.52 56.16 -29.67
N TRP A 6 32.77 56.04 -28.36
CA TRP A 6 31.96 56.53 -27.22
C TRP A 6 30.51 56.05 -26.94
N GLU A 7 30.32 55.71 -25.65
CA GLU A 7 29.14 55.96 -24.77
C GLU A 7 27.77 55.31 -25.16
N SER A 8 26.82 54.93 -24.31
CA SER A 8 26.56 54.97 -22.86
C SER A 8 25.32 54.09 -22.61
N CYS A 9 25.13 53.61 -21.38
CA CYS A 9 23.95 52.86 -20.88
C CYS A 9 22.59 53.54 -21.12
N SER A 10 21.54 52.72 -21.29
CA SER A 10 20.16 53.05 -20.90
C SER A 10 19.35 51.76 -20.67
N ASP A 11 18.97 51.54 -19.41
CA ASP A 11 17.80 50.74 -19.04
C ASP A 11 16.54 51.31 -19.72
N ASN A 12 15.59 50.45 -20.08
CA ASN A 12 14.17 50.77 -20.06
C ASN A 12 13.34 49.48 -20.12
N GLU A 13 12.61 49.26 -19.03
CA GLU A 13 11.49 48.34 -18.92
C GLU A 13 10.42 48.68 -19.97
N ILE A 14 9.96 47.68 -20.72
CA ILE A 14 8.71 47.78 -21.48
C ILE A 14 7.83 46.59 -21.08
N TYR A 15 6.80 46.93 -20.31
CA TYR A 15 5.58 46.16 -20.12
C TYR A 15 4.95 45.82 -21.46
N LEU A 16 4.62 44.55 -21.68
CA LEU A 16 3.56 44.16 -22.61
C LEU A 16 2.61 43.21 -21.89
N GLN A 17 1.41 43.71 -21.65
CA GLN A 17 0.24 42.95 -21.24
C GLN A 17 -0.91 43.33 -22.18
N ASP A 18 -1.31 42.38 -23.03
CA ASP A 18 -2.71 42.11 -23.42
C ASP A 18 -2.69 40.81 -24.28
N ARG A 19 -3.35 39.70 -23.87
CA ARG A 19 -4.79 39.37 -24.00
C ARG A 19 -5.17 39.24 -25.51
N SER A 20 -5.75 38.17 -26.04
CA SER A 20 -6.69 37.15 -25.55
C SER A 20 -6.82 35.98 -26.53
N GLU A 21 -7.08 34.79 -25.98
CA GLU A 21 -8.05 33.77 -26.44
C GLU A 21 -7.73 32.83 -27.63
N ASP A 22 -8.20 31.59 -27.44
CA ASP A 22 -8.33 30.45 -28.38
C ASP A 22 -7.05 29.63 -28.64
N ASP A 23 -7.00 28.30 -28.58
CA ASP A 23 -7.96 27.22 -28.33
C ASP A 23 -7.11 25.98 -28.00
N GLY A 24 -7.55 25.11 -27.09
CA GLY A 24 -6.78 23.93 -26.72
C GLY A 24 -7.11 23.40 -25.34
N GLU A 25 -8.17 22.62 -25.27
CA GLU A 25 -8.52 21.75 -24.15
C GLU A 25 -7.35 20.84 -23.72
N GLU A 26 -6.43 21.33 -22.88
CA GLU A 26 -5.46 20.48 -22.19
C GLU A 26 -5.91 20.16 -20.77
N SER A 27 -6.64 19.04 -20.69
CA SER A 27 -6.51 18.03 -19.63
C SER A 27 -6.58 18.53 -18.17
N TYR A 28 -7.81 18.74 -17.72
CA TYR A 28 -8.16 18.85 -16.28
C TYR A 28 -8.07 17.51 -15.51
N TYR A 29 -7.41 16.48 -16.06
CA TYR A 29 -7.50 15.09 -15.58
C TYR A 29 -6.13 14.55 -15.14
N SER A 30 -5.56 15.07 -14.05
CA SER A 30 -4.61 14.33 -13.17
C SER A 30 -4.01 15.13 -12.00
N SER A 31 -4.23 16.45 -11.93
CA SER A 31 -3.42 17.31 -11.05
C SER A 31 -3.82 17.36 -9.56
N GLY A 32 -4.90 16.67 -9.14
CA GLY A 32 -5.46 16.82 -7.79
C GLY A 32 -4.79 16.03 -6.66
N PHE A 33 -3.99 15.01 -6.96
CA PHE A 33 -3.60 14.00 -5.95
C PHE A 33 -2.12 13.93 -5.63
N LEU A 34 -1.27 14.65 -6.36
CA LEU A 34 0.14 14.74 -6.00
C LEU A 34 0.28 15.75 -4.85
N SER A 35 0.33 15.25 -3.61
CA SER A 35 0.90 16.04 -2.52
C SER A 35 2.21 16.62 -3.02
N LYS A 36 2.36 17.96 -3.04
CA LYS A 36 3.58 18.65 -3.51
C LYS A 36 4.79 17.84 -3.05
N LEU A 37 5.59 17.33 -4.01
CA LEU A 37 6.79 16.54 -3.74
C LEU A 37 7.73 17.36 -2.87
N GLN A 38 7.62 17.22 -1.55
CA GLN A 38 8.52 17.82 -0.60
C GLN A 38 9.61 16.80 -0.36
N PHE A 39 10.77 17.05 -0.98
CA PHE A 39 11.97 16.26 -0.74
C PHE A 39 12.23 16.21 0.77
N ARG A 40 12.15 15.00 1.33
CA ARG A 40 12.40 14.80 2.75
C ARG A 40 13.91 14.84 2.97
N LYS A 41 14.33 15.59 3.99
CA LYS A 41 15.72 15.57 4.47
C LYS A 41 16.15 14.18 4.97
N ASP A 42 15.17 13.38 5.36
CA ASP A 42 15.28 12.07 5.99
C ASP A 42 14.84 10.97 4.99
N ILE A 43 15.78 10.46 4.19
CA ILE A 43 15.54 9.40 3.21
C ILE A 43 15.97 8.05 3.81
N SER A 44 15.05 7.10 3.83
CA SER A 44 15.33 5.74 4.28
C SER A 44 15.93 4.91 3.15
N LYS A 45 16.51 3.75 3.48
CA LYS A 45 17.00 2.79 2.47
C LYS A 45 16.45 1.40 2.76
N ALA A 46 16.10 0.68 1.70
CA ALA A 46 15.71 -0.72 1.78
C ALA A 46 16.42 -1.52 0.67
N ARG A 47 16.60 -2.82 0.88
CA ARG A 47 17.10 -3.76 -0.11
C ARG A 47 15.98 -4.67 -0.56
N TRP A 48 15.78 -4.81 -1.86
CA TRP A 48 14.80 -5.76 -2.39
C TRP A 48 15.28 -7.20 -2.20
N ILE A 49 14.39 -8.09 -1.74
CA ILE A 49 14.62 -9.52 -1.60
C ILE A 49 13.65 -10.22 -2.55
N ASN A 50 14.20 -10.80 -3.63
CA ASN A 50 13.41 -11.44 -4.67
C ASN A 50 12.58 -12.61 -4.12
N ASP A 51 13.20 -13.51 -3.35
CA ASP A 51 12.55 -14.70 -2.80
C ASP A 51 11.34 -14.42 -1.90
N LEU A 52 11.31 -13.23 -1.28
CA LEU A 52 10.21 -12.82 -0.39
C LEU A 52 9.24 -11.85 -1.07
N ALA A 53 9.56 -11.37 -2.27
CA ALA A 53 8.91 -10.25 -2.93
C ALA A 53 8.67 -9.04 -2.00
N MET A 54 9.67 -8.72 -1.17
CA MET A 54 9.61 -7.66 -0.16
C MET A 54 10.91 -6.86 -0.08
N ALA A 55 10.85 -5.64 0.44
CA ALA A 55 12.01 -4.82 0.69
C ALA A 55 12.41 -4.84 2.18
N GLU A 56 13.60 -5.34 2.52
CA GLU A 56 14.17 -5.24 3.87
C GLU A 56 14.71 -3.83 4.12
N VAL A 57 14.18 -3.15 5.13
CA VAL A 57 14.58 -1.79 5.48
C VAL A 57 15.91 -1.81 6.23
N VAL A 58 16.97 -1.37 5.56
CA VAL A 58 18.35 -1.34 6.09
C VAL A 58 18.65 -0.04 6.85
N GLU A 59 18.01 1.07 6.48
CA GLU A 59 18.18 2.37 7.13
C GLU A 59 16.82 3.04 7.33
N LYS A 60 16.41 3.24 8.59
CA LYS A 60 15.12 3.86 8.94
C LYS A 60 15.30 5.34 9.25
N LYS A 61 14.62 6.20 8.51
CA LYS A 61 14.53 7.64 8.78
C LYS A 61 13.08 8.09 8.93
N GLY A 62 12.85 9.12 9.74
CA GLY A 62 11.53 9.69 9.98
C GLY A 62 10.56 8.77 10.77
N LYS A 63 9.33 9.26 10.94
CA LYS A 63 8.30 8.63 11.80
C LYS A 63 7.33 7.71 11.06
N MET A 64 7.44 7.59 9.74
CA MET A 64 6.55 6.77 8.90
C MET A 64 6.57 5.28 9.29
N TRP A 65 7.70 4.80 9.82
CA TRP A 65 7.90 3.43 10.27
C TRP A 65 7.03 3.00 11.45
N VAL A 66 6.31 3.93 12.09
CA VAL A 66 5.29 3.59 13.09
C VAL A 66 4.11 2.87 12.43
N THR A 67 3.72 3.30 11.22
CA THR A 67 2.50 2.86 10.52
C THR A 67 2.77 2.15 9.19
N MET A 68 4.05 1.96 8.83
CA MET A 68 4.47 1.31 7.59
C MET A 68 5.49 0.21 7.83
N GLY A 69 5.43 -0.84 7.03
CA GLY A 69 6.28 -2.01 7.09
C GLY A 69 5.86 -2.99 8.18
N ILE A 70 6.07 -4.27 7.93
CA ILE A 70 5.87 -5.36 8.87
C ILE A 70 7.16 -5.64 9.66
N VAL A 71 7.04 -6.12 10.90
CA VAL A 71 8.18 -6.49 11.74
C VAL A 71 8.27 -8.00 11.88
N ARG A 72 9.40 -8.57 11.44
CA ARG A 72 9.71 -10.01 11.52
C ARG A 72 11.12 -10.18 12.06
N SER A 73 11.30 -10.99 13.09
CA SER A 73 12.61 -11.30 13.68
C SER A 73 13.49 -10.07 13.98
N GLY A 74 12.87 -8.97 14.43
CA GLY A 74 13.55 -7.70 14.73
C GLY A 74 13.87 -6.82 13.50
N LYS A 75 13.75 -7.35 12.29
CA LYS A 75 13.88 -6.63 11.02
C LYS A 75 12.53 -6.04 10.58
N THR A 76 12.59 -5.07 9.67
CA THR A 76 11.40 -4.47 9.07
C THR A 76 11.41 -4.68 7.58
N TYR A 77 10.27 -5.12 7.06
CA TYR A 77 10.06 -5.38 5.66
C TYR A 77 8.91 -4.52 5.16
N CYS A 78 9.02 -4.01 3.94
CA CYS A 78 7.94 -3.36 3.24
C CYS A 78 7.40 -4.28 2.16
N LEU A 79 6.08 -4.30 2.01
CA LEU A 79 5.45 -4.85 0.82
C LEU A 79 5.71 -3.91 -0.37
N ILE A 80 5.45 -4.37 -1.60
CA ILE A 80 5.72 -3.61 -2.82
C ILE A 80 4.93 -2.28 -2.86
N GLU A 81 3.66 -2.27 -2.44
CA GLU A 81 2.81 -1.07 -2.40
C GLU A 81 3.35 -0.01 -1.44
N GLU A 82 3.85 -0.45 -0.28
CA GLU A 82 4.47 0.44 0.69
C GLU A 82 5.79 1.00 0.15
N THR A 83 6.57 0.14 -0.51
CA THR A 83 7.87 0.48 -1.10
C THR A 83 7.71 1.52 -2.20
N LEU A 84 6.81 1.27 -3.17
CA LEU A 84 6.52 2.19 -4.25
C LEU A 84 5.99 3.52 -3.73
N PHE A 85 5.04 3.51 -2.79
CA PHE A 85 4.52 4.73 -2.21
C PHE A 85 5.64 5.57 -1.56
N LEU A 86 6.52 4.93 -0.79
CA LEU A 86 7.64 5.62 -0.16
C LEU A 86 8.65 6.18 -1.16
N ILE A 87 8.89 5.49 -2.27
CA ILE A 87 9.75 5.98 -3.36
C ILE A 87 9.09 7.17 -4.06
N GLU A 88 7.82 7.06 -4.42
CA GLU A 88 7.07 8.14 -5.10
C GLU A 88 7.05 9.43 -4.27
N ILE A 89 6.93 9.36 -2.94
CA ILE A 89 6.98 10.54 -2.07
C ILE A 89 8.41 10.97 -1.69
N GLY A 90 9.45 10.35 -2.26
CA GLY A 90 10.86 10.67 -2.02
C GLY A 90 11.35 10.35 -0.60
N ALA A 91 10.79 9.33 0.05
CA ALA A 91 11.11 8.93 1.42
C ALA A 91 11.96 7.64 1.53
N LEU A 92 12.17 6.93 0.41
CA LEU A 92 12.91 5.66 0.38
C LEU A 92 13.74 5.53 -0.89
N HIS A 93 14.99 5.08 -0.76
CA HIS A 93 15.75 4.51 -1.86
C HIS A 93 15.73 2.98 -1.76
N LEU A 94 15.32 2.31 -2.83
CA LEU A 94 15.36 0.87 -2.94
C LEU A 94 16.66 0.45 -3.63
N LEU A 95 17.40 -0.44 -2.98
CA LEU A 95 18.68 -0.96 -3.42
C LEU A 95 18.51 -2.37 -3.97
N ASP A 96 19.29 -2.69 -5.00
CA ASP A 96 19.47 -4.06 -5.48
C ASP A 96 20.42 -4.86 -4.55
N GLU A 97 20.77 -6.08 -4.97
CA GLU A 97 21.69 -6.96 -4.25
C GLU A 97 23.12 -6.39 -4.18
N ASN A 98 23.52 -5.59 -5.16
CA ASN A 98 24.82 -4.93 -5.24
C ASN A 98 24.87 -3.60 -4.47
N GLY A 99 23.75 -3.15 -3.89
CA GLY A 99 23.66 -1.87 -3.19
C GLY A 99 23.46 -0.66 -4.10
N ILE A 100 23.12 -0.87 -5.37
CA ILE A 100 22.81 0.16 -6.37
C ILE A 100 21.34 0.54 -6.24
N CYS A 101 21.02 1.83 -6.30
CA CYS A 101 19.63 2.30 -6.29
C CYS A 101 18.90 1.88 -7.57
N LEU A 102 17.74 1.25 -7.41
CA LEU A 102 16.82 0.96 -8.51
C LEU A 102 16.11 2.24 -8.97
N SER A 103 15.92 2.36 -10.27
CA SER A 103 15.06 3.37 -10.90
C SER A 103 13.59 3.08 -10.62
N LEU A 104 12.74 4.11 -10.65
CA LEU A 104 11.30 3.96 -10.43
C LEU A 104 10.66 2.94 -11.41
N LYS A 105 11.13 2.90 -12.66
CA LYS A 105 10.68 1.93 -13.66
C LYS A 105 10.96 0.49 -13.23
N GLU A 106 12.19 0.20 -12.79
CA GLU A 106 12.57 -1.13 -12.30
C GLU A 106 11.77 -1.54 -11.07
N VAL A 107 11.32 -0.60 -10.24
CA VAL A 107 10.44 -0.91 -9.11
C VAL A 107 9.00 -1.16 -9.56
N TYR A 108 8.48 -0.44 -10.56
CA TYR A 108 7.16 -0.74 -11.12
C TYR A 108 7.11 -2.12 -11.77
N GLU A 109 8.20 -2.58 -12.38
CA GLU A 109 8.30 -3.94 -12.94
C GLU A 109 8.20 -5.03 -11.85
N LYS A 110 8.31 -4.68 -10.56
CA LYS A 110 8.10 -5.60 -9.43
C LYS A 110 6.63 -5.74 -9.01
N LEU A 111 5.71 -4.97 -9.60
CA LEU A 111 4.26 -5.21 -9.45
C LEU A 111 3.88 -6.45 -10.26
N SER A 112 3.76 -7.57 -9.57
CA SER A 112 3.44 -8.87 -10.15
C SER A 112 2.57 -9.70 -9.21
N ASP A 113 2.05 -10.83 -9.72
CA ASP A 113 1.38 -11.86 -8.92
C ASP A 113 2.23 -12.26 -7.71
N GLU A 114 3.54 -12.44 -7.90
CA GLU A 114 4.51 -12.84 -6.86
C GLU A 114 4.56 -11.84 -5.70
N SER A 115 4.44 -10.55 -6.01
CA SER A 115 4.41 -9.47 -5.01
C SER A 115 3.05 -9.32 -4.32
N GLY A 116 2.01 -9.89 -4.93
CA GLY A 116 0.65 -9.80 -4.46
C GLY A 116 0.00 -8.45 -4.52
N CYS A 117 0.52 -7.57 -5.37
CA CYS A 117 -0.03 -6.26 -5.59
C CYS A 117 -0.06 -5.98 -7.09
N TYR A 118 -1.26 -5.73 -7.58
CA TYR A 118 -1.50 -5.24 -8.94
C TYR A 118 -1.57 -3.71 -8.94
N TRP A 119 -1.57 -3.14 -10.14
CA TRP A 119 -1.64 -1.70 -10.32
C TRP A 119 -2.83 -1.08 -9.56
N GLU A 120 -4.03 -1.65 -9.65
CA GLU A 120 -5.22 -1.09 -9.00
C GLU A 120 -5.08 -1.07 -7.47
N LEU A 121 -4.52 -2.13 -6.89
CA LEU A 121 -4.27 -2.21 -5.46
C LEU A 121 -3.25 -1.16 -5.02
N PHE A 122 -2.22 -0.91 -5.83
CA PHE A 122 -1.28 0.17 -5.58
C PHE A 122 -1.95 1.54 -5.65
N GLU A 123 -2.81 1.80 -6.63
CA GLU A 123 -3.54 3.08 -6.73
C GLU A 123 -4.45 3.32 -5.52
N ILE A 124 -5.14 2.28 -5.06
CA ILE A 124 -5.96 2.32 -3.84
C ILE A 124 -5.08 2.60 -2.62
N TYR A 125 -3.98 1.86 -2.47
CA TYR A 125 -3.05 2.04 -1.36
C TYR A 125 -2.52 3.48 -1.34
N ARG A 126 -2.01 3.97 -2.48
CA ARG A 126 -1.51 5.33 -2.66
C ARG A 126 -2.56 6.38 -2.29
N HIS A 127 -3.80 6.20 -2.73
CA HIS A 127 -4.90 7.11 -2.42
C HIS A 127 -5.22 7.14 -0.91
N LEU A 128 -5.35 5.98 -0.27
CA LEU A 128 -5.62 5.93 1.18
C LEU A 128 -4.47 6.50 1.99
N LYS A 129 -3.23 6.22 1.59
CA LYS A 129 -2.04 6.73 2.27
C LYS A 129 -1.88 8.25 2.13
N SER A 130 -2.23 8.83 0.98
CA SER A 130 -2.18 10.29 0.80
C SER A 130 -3.21 11.03 1.66
N LEU A 131 -4.33 10.37 1.98
CA LEU A 131 -5.33 10.84 2.94
C LEU A 131 -4.93 10.63 4.41
N GLY A 132 -3.79 9.98 4.67
CA GLY A 132 -3.24 9.77 6.01
C GLY A 132 -3.72 8.51 6.74
N TYR A 133 -4.51 7.66 6.07
CA TYR A 133 -4.92 6.38 6.65
C TYR A 133 -3.70 5.47 6.92
N ILE A 134 -3.89 4.56 7.87
CA ILE A 134 -2.99 3.44 8.09
C ILE A 134 -3.59 2.26 7.33
N VAL A 135 -2.81 1.66 6.44
CA VAL A 135 -3.29 0.64 5.50
C VAL A 135 -2.37 -0.56 5.62
N GLY A 136 -2.92 -1.71 6.02
CA GLY A 136 -2.22 -2.98 6.05
C GLY A 136 -2.86 -3.96 5.07
N ARG A 137 -2.07 -4.84 4.46
CA ARG A 137 -2.62 -5.91 3.63
C ARG A 137 -3.39 -6.89 4.52
N HIS A 138 -4.62 -7.22 4.12
CA HIS A 138 -5.47 -8.11 4.90
C HIS A 138 -4.79 -9.48 5.09
N GLY A 139 -4.96 -10.08 6.26
CA GLY A 139 -4.38 -11.38 6.58
C GLY A 139 -2.86 -11.36 6.85
N ILE A 140 -2.16 -10.24 6.66
CA ILE A 140 -0.73 -10.10 6.97
C ILE A 140 -0.54 -9.40 8.32
N PRO A 141 -0.06 -10.10 9.37
CA PRO A 141 0.13 -9.48 10.68
C PRO A 141 1.21 -8.39 10.65
N TRP A 142 0.99 -7.26 11.32
CA TRP A 142 1.99 -6.19 11.41
C TRP A 142 3.26 -6.60 12.17
N SER A 143 3.14 -7.48 13.17
CA SER A 143 4.28 -8.03 13.92
C SER A 143 3.97 -9.45 14.41
N VAL A 144 4.97 -10.32 14.39
CA VAL A 144 4.86 -11.72 14.90
C VAL A 144 5.34 -11.87 16.35
N LYS A 145 5.76 -10.79 17.03
CA LYS A 145 6.14 -10.88 18.45
C LYS A 145 4.89 -11.21 19.30
N GLY A 146 4.79 -12.46 19.74
CA GLY A 146 3.79 -12.91 20.71
C GLY A 146 2.59 -13.68 20.15
N LEU A 147 2.69 -14.27 18.95
CA LEU A 147 1.63 -15.13 18.44
C LEU A 147 1.60 -16.47 19.21
N LYS A 148 0.88 -16.50 20.35
CA LYS A 148 0.31 -17.76 20.87
C LYS A 148 -0.79 -18.15 19.91
N ILE A 149 -0.43 -18.87 18.84
CA ILE A 149 -1.43 -19.53 17.99
C ILE A 149 -2.12 -20.55 18.90
N LYS A 150 -3.33 -20.22 19.37
CA LYS A 150 -4.25 -21.24 19.86
C LYS A 150 -4.73 -21.99 18.63
N THR A 151 -4.00 -23.03 18.24
CA THR A 151 -4.53 -24.07 17.36
C THR A 151 -5.68 -24.73 18.12
N GLY A 152 -6.88 -24.21 17.89
CA GLY A 152 -8.11 -24.91 18.21
C GLY A 152 -8.28 -26.02 17.19
N THR A 153 -7.65 -27.16 17.44
CA THR A 153 -8.01 -28.40 16.76
C THR A 153 -8.48 -29.38 17.82
N CYS A 154 -9.73 -29.77 17.67
CA CYS A 154 -10.44 -30.75 18.46
C CYS A 154 -9.62 -32.04 18.60
N SER A 155 -9.64 -32.61 19.80
CA SER A 155 -9.06 -33.90 20.18
C SER A 155 -9.30 -35.00 19.16
N LEU A 156 -8.32 -35.90 18.97
CA LEU A 156 -8.48 -37.37 18.97
C LEU A 156 -7.09 -38.07 18.96
N GLN A 157 -6.75 -38.68 20.11
CA GLN A 157 -5.97 -39.91 20.41
C GLN A 157 -4.69 -40.36 19.65
N GLY A 158 -3.69 -40.77 20.46
CA GLY A 158 -2.67 -41.83 20.22
C GLY A 158 -1.24 -41.34 19.94
N SER A 159 -0.29 -41.33 20.91
CA SER A 159 0.71 -42.39 21.25
C SER A 159 1.62 -42.77 20.05
N GLU A 160 2.96 -42.80 20.04
CA GLU A 160 4.02 -43.04 21.04
C GLU A 160 5.35 -42.36 20.62
N GLU A 161 6.29 -42.28 21.56
CA GLU A 161 7.66 -41.75 21.45
C GLU A 161 8.56 -42.55 20.51
N ARG A 162 9.47 -41.86 19.80
CA ARG A 162 10.86 -42.31 19.58
C ARG A 162 11.76 -41.12 19.22
N ASN A 163 12.83 -40.95 19.99
CA ASN A 163 13.96 -40.07 19.72
C ASN A 163 14.76 -40.60 18.53
N GLU A 164 15.10 -39.74 17.57
CA GLU A 164 16.34 -39.84 16.79
C GLU A 164 16.67 -38.47 16.20
N LEU A 165 17.88 -37.98 16.49
CA LEU A 165 18.48 -36.78 15.92
C LEU A 165 18.43 -36.85 14.40
N LEU A 166 18.04 -35.76 13.74
CA LEU A 166 18.64 -35.20 12.51
C LEU A 166 17.84 -33.96 12.07
N GLU A 167 18.58 -32.86 11.90
CA GLU A 167 18.34 -31.75 10.95
C GLU A 167 17.10 -30.84 11.14
N MET A 168 17.36 -29.53 11.10
CA MET A 168 16.36 -28.47 11.19
C MET A 168 15.41 -28.53 9.97
N GLU A 169 14.21 -29.06 10.18
CA GLU A 169 13.16 -29.18 9.17
C GLU A 169 12.43 -27.84 8.87
N PRO A 170 11.94 -27.64 7.63
CA PRO A 170 11.50 -26.38 7.03
C PRO A 170 10.01 -26.07 7.33
N LYS A 171 9.57 -26.22 8.58
CA LYS A 171 8.16 -26.04 8.97
C LYS A 171 7.68 -24.58 8.97
N ASP A 172 8.59 -23.61 9.06
CA ASP A 172 8.22 -22.19 9.01
C ASP A 172 8.05 -21.66 7.58
N THR A 173 8.72 -22.30 6.60
CA THR A 173 8.53 -22.00 5.17
C THR A 173 7.14 -22.41 4.70
N SER A 174 6.58 -23.52 5.21
CA SER A 174 5.20 -23.93 4.89
C SER A 174 4.19 -22.84 5.25
N ILE A 175 4.36 -22.17 6.39
CA ILE A 175 3.43 -21.13 6.86
C ILE A 175 3.55 -19.85 6.02
N ILE A 176 4.76 -19.53 5.55
CA ILE A 176 5.01 -18.39 4.67
C ILE A 176 4.45 -18.71 3.27
N ILE A 177 4.69 -19.91 2.75
CA ILE A 177 4.16 -20.41 1.47
C ILE A 177 2.63 -20.49 1.51
N ASP A 178 2.02 -20.98 2.60
CA ASP A 178 0.57 -20.99 2.80
C ASP A 178 -0.03 -19.56 2.87
N LEU A 179 0.74 -18.56 3.34
CA LEU A 179 0.33 -17.15 3.32
C LEU A 179 0.31 -16.58 1.89
N PHE A 180 1.21 -17.06 1.03
CA PHE A 180 1.31 -16.65 -0.37
C PHE A 180 0.37 -17.46 -1.29
N ASP A 181 0.08 -18.73 -0.97
CA ASP A 181 -0.81 -19.60 -1.75
C ASP A 181 -2.29 -19.19 -1.68
N ASN A 182 -2.66 -18.35 -0.70
CA ASN A 182 -3.98 -17.74 -0.60
C ASN A 182 -4.19 -16.54 -1.55
N MET A 183 -3.23 -16.27 -2.44
CA MET A 183 -3.28 -15.18 -3.41
C MET A 183 -3.83 -15.62 -4.78
N GLN A 184 -4.81 -16.52 -4.77
CA GLN A 184 -5.61 -16.79 -5.96
C GLN A 184 -6.80 -15.84 -5.97
N ILE A 185 -6.82 -14.96 -6.97
CA ILE A 185 -7.90 -14.04 -7.31
C ILE A 185 -9.19 -14.85 -7.48
N ASN A 186 -10.02 -14.82 -6.45
CA ASN A 186 -11.47 -15.00 -6.49
C ASN A 186 -12.03 -14.22 -5.29
N GLU A 187 -12.47 -12.99 -5.54
CA GLU A 187 -13.44 -12.10 -4.86
C GLU A 187 -14.01 -12.44 -3.46
N VAL A 188 -13.27 -13.06 -2.53
CA VAL A 188 -13.83 -13.53 -1.24
C VAL A 188 -13.08 -12.99 0.00
N SER A 189 -11.91 -12.37 -0.17
CA SER A 189 -11.14 -11.74 0.91
C SER A 189 -10.95 -10.24 0.68
N PRO A 190 -10.94 -9.42 1.75
CA PRO A 190 -10.53 -8.02 1.64
C PRO A 190 -9.09 -7.92 1.12
N ALA A 191 -8.81 -6.85 0.39
CA ALA A 191 -7.44 -6.47 0.03
C ALA A 191 -6.70 -5.82 1.20
N PHE A 192 -7.37 -4.91 1.92
CA PHE A 192 -6.74 -4.10 2.96
C PHE A 192 -7.56 -4.01 4.25
N ASP A 193 -6.83 -3.96 5.36
CA ASP A 193 -7.28 -3.51 6.67
C ASP A 193 -6.96 -2.01 6.79
N VAL A 194 -8.00 -1.17 6.90
CA VAL A 194 -7.83 0.29 6.91
C VAL A 194 -8.17 0.85 8.29
N TYR A 195 -7.24 1.63 8.84
CA TYR A 195 -7.39 2.28 10.15
C TYR A 195 -7.29 3.79 10.01
N LEU A 196 -8.07 4.51 10.81
CA LEU A 196 -7.98 5.97 10.92
C LEU A 196 -6.56 6.44 11.30
N PRO A 197 -6.17 7.66 10.91
CA PRO A 197 -4.91 8.26 11.34
C PRO A 197 -4.79 8.25 12.87
N ASN A 198 -3.80 7.53 13.40
CA ASN A 198 -3.61 7.37 14.84
C ASN A 198 -2.13 7.46 15.23
N SER A 199 -1.78 8.51 16.00
CA SER A 199 -0.42 8.74 16.48
C SER A 199 0.07 7.71 17.51
N ARG A 200 -0.86 6.94 18.11
CA ARG A 200 -0.58 5.89 19.09
C ARG A 200 -0.69 4.48 18.50
N PHE A 201 -0.76 4.36 17.17
CA PHE A 201 -0.83 3.06 16.50
C PHE A 201 0.36 2.17 16.90
N ARG A 202 0.08 0.90 17.18
CA ARG A 202 1.09 -0.10 17.55
C ARG A 202 0.98 -1.31 16.66
N LYS A 203 2.04 -1.63 15.92
CA LYS A 203 2.11 -2.85 15.10
C LYS A 203 1.91 -4.15 15.87
N SER A 204 2.25 -4.18 17.15
CA SER A 204 2.02 -5.37 18.00
C SER A 204 0.57 -5.52 18.45
N SER A 205 -0.24 -4.46 18.33
CA SER A 205 -1.64 -4.43 18.75
C SER A 205 -2.33 -3.30 17.96
N PRO A 206 -2.62 -3.54 16.67
CA PRO A 206 -3.15 -2.50 15.78
C PRO A 206 -4.57 -2.05 16.17
N GLY A 207 -5.28 -2.87 16.96
CA GLY A 207 -6.71 -2.71 17.24
C GLY A 207 -7.56 -3.25 16.08
N ASP A 208 -8.85 -2.95 16.12
CA ASP A 208 -9.75 -3.31 15.01
C ASP A 208 -9.62 -2.30 13.87
N PRO A 209 -9.65 -2.75 12.61
CA PRO A 209 -9.74 -1.86 11.46
C PRO A 209 -11.00 -0.99 11.53
N SER A 210 -10.91 0.21 10.97
CA SER A 210 -12.06 1.09 10.78
C SER A 210 -13.00 0.57 9.69
N PHE A 211 -12.44 -0.11 8.68
CA PHE A 211 -13.19 -0.90 7.72
C PHE A 211 -12.26 -1.90 7.01
N PHE A 212 -12.86 -2.98 6.49
CA PHE A 212 -12.21 -3.86 5.52
C PHE A 212 -12.50 -3.36 4.11
N LEU A 213 -11.47 -3.36 3.25
CA LEU A 213 -11.60 -2.88 1.89
C LEU A 213 -11.48 -4.01 0.87
N TYR A 214 -12.50 -4.15 0.03
CA TYR A 214 -12.57 -5.09 -1.07
C TYR A 214 -12.34 -4.38 -2.40
N LEU A 215 -11.51 -4.98 -3.27
CA LEU A 215 -11.38 -4.54 -4.65
C LEU A 215 -12.48 -5.18 -5.51
N SER A 216 -13.28 -4.37 -6.17
CA SER A 216 -14.33 -4.80 -7.10
C SER A 216 -13.81 -4.71 -8.54
N ARG A 217 -13.67 -5.87 -9.20
CA ARG A 217 -13.23 -5.97 -10.60
C ARG A 217 -14.43 -6.32 -11.48
N GLY A 218 -14.97 -5.34 -12.18
CA GLY A 218 -16.13 -5.53 -13.05
C GLY A 218 -17.44 -5.18 -12.36
N ASN A 219 -18.37 -6.14 -12.30
CA ASN A 219 -19.71 -5.88 -11.77
C ASN A 219 -19.69 -5.62 -10.26
N PRO A 220 -20.57 -4.75 -9.73
CA PRO A 220 -20.73 -4.61 -8.29
C PRO A 220 -21.16 -5.95 -7.68
N PRO A 221 -20.73 -6.24 -6.43
CA PRO A 221 -21.08 -7.48 -5.75
C PRO A 221 -22.60 -7.60 -5.62
N SER A 222 -23.11 -8.81 -5.77
CA SER A 222 -24.52 -9.10 -5.59
C SER A 222 -24.94 -8.94 -4.13
N LYS A 223 -26.23 -8.69 -3.89
CA LYS A 223 -26.78 -8.60 -2.53
C LYS A 223 -26.45 -9.85 -1.69
N VAL A 224 -26.52 -11.04 -2.28
CA VAL A 224 -26.27 -12.31 -1.59
C VAL A 224 -24.81 -12.42 -1.15
N GLU A 225 -23.87 -11.96 -1.98
CA GLU A 225 -22.45 -11.91 -1.65
C GLU A 225 -22.17 -10.91 -0.53
N ILE A 226 -22.75 -9.70 -0.60
CA ILE A 226 -22.60 -8.69 0.45
C ILE A 226 -23.11 -9.24 1.79
N GLU A 227 -24.32 -9.79 1.82
CA GLU A 227 -24.89 -10.38 3.04
C GLU A 227 -24.05 -11.56 3.58
N ALA A 228 -23.41 -12.32 2.70
CA ALA A 228 -22.50 -13.40 3.10
C ALA A 228 -21.20 -12.87 3.71
N LEU A 229 -20.63 -11.81 3.13
CA LEU A 229 -19.42 -11.16 3.64
C LEU A 229 -19.68 -10.48 5.01
N GLU A 230 -20.80 -9.77 5.15
CA GLU A 230 -21.20 -9.14 6.42
C GLU A 230 -21.35 -10.17 7.53
N ARG A 231 -21.98 -11.32 7.23
CA ARG A 231 -22.14 -12.41 8.20
C ARG A 231 -20.80 -13.02 8.61
N LYS A 232 -19.79 -12.98 7.74
CA LYS A 232 -18.45 -13.54 7.99
C LYS A 232 -17.54 -12.58 8.78
N GLN A 233 -17.60 -11.27 8.49
CA GLN A 233 -16.59 -10.30 8.96
C GLN A 233 -16.91 -9.60 10.28
N GLY A 234 -18.03 -9.95 10.93
CA GLY A 234 -18.35 -9.45 12.27
C GLY A 234 -18.77 -7.99 12.26
N VAL A 235 -18.32 -7.21 13.26
CA VAL A 235 -18.79 -5.83 13.49
C VAL A 235 -18.06 -4.79 12.62
N VAL A 236 -16.93 -5.16 12.00
CA VAL A 236 -16.12 -4.21 11.23
C VAL A 236 -16.82 -3.88 9.90
N PRO A 237 -17.04 -2.60 9.58
CA PRO A 237 -17.70 -2.19 8.34
C PRO A 237 -16.97 -2.66 7.08
N LEU A 238 -17.75 -2.96 6.04
CA LEU A 238 -17.23 -3.32 4.72
C LEU A 238 -17.25 -2.10 3.80
N LYS A 239 -16.16 -1.89 3.07
CA LYS A 239 -16.12 -0.96 1.95
C LYS A 239 -15.63 -1.68 0.71
N PHE A 240 -16.14 -1.25 -0.41
CA PHE A 240 -15.73 -1.71 -1.71
C PHE A 240 -15.07 -0.55 -2.45
N CYS A 241 -14.09 -0.87 -3.27
CA CYS A 241 -13.42 0.10 -4.12
C CYS A 241 -13.35 -0.38 -5.55
N HIS A 242 -13.42 0.58 -6.45
CA HIS A 242 -13.25 0.37 -7.87
C HIS A 242 -12.24 1.39 -8.40
N VAL A 243 -11.39 0.94 -9.32
CA VAL A 243 -10.36 1.76 -9.95
C VAL A 243 -10.64 1.80 -11.44
N GLU A 244 -10.94 2.99 -11.95
CA GLU A 244 -11.23 3.22 -13.36
C GLU A 244 -10.49 4.48 -13.82
N ASN A 245 -9.67 4.35 -14.87
CA ASN A 245 -8.91 5.45 -15.47
C ASN A 245 -8.12 6.29 -14.44
N GLY A 246 -7.48 5.63 -13.46
CA GLY A 246 -6.68 6.27 -12.41
C GLY A 246 -7.51 6.97 -11.31
N ARG A 247 -8.84 6.84 -11.34
CA ARG A 247 -9.73 7.31 -10.27
C ARG A 247 -10.09 6.17 -9.35
N VAL A 248 -9.89 6.39 -8.05
CA VAL A 248 -10.29 5.45 -7.01
C VAL A 248 -11.64 5.90 -6.44
N SER A 249 -12.65 5.04 -6.57
CA SER A 249 -13.99 5.25 -6.04
C SER A 249 -14.26 4.28 -4.89
N PHE A 250 -14.90 4.76 -3.82
CA PHE A 250 -15.27 3.96 -2.66
C PHE A 250 -16.78 3.94 -2.49
N PHE A 251 -17.34 2.78 -2.18
CA PHE A 251 -18.77 2.59 -1.93
C PHE A 251 -19.01 1.65 -0.76
N SER A 252 -20.15 1.83 -0.11
CA SER A 252 -20.66 0.96 0.95
C SER A 252 -22.15 0.73 0.73
N PHE A 253 -22.65 -0.39 1.21
CA PHE A 253 -24.05 -0.75 1.09
C PHE A 253 -24.64 -0.75 2.49
N ASP A 254 -25.73 -0.01 2.66
CA ASP A 254 -26.47 0.05 3.91
C ASP A 254 -27.89 -0.47 3.67
N ARG A 255 -28.38 -1.31 4.57
CA ARG A 255 -29.79 -1.73 4.53
C ARG A 255 -30.66 -0.59 5.05
N VAL A 256 -31.52 -0.07 4.18
CA VAL A 256 -32.52 0.95 4.52
C VAL A 256 -33.91 0.33 4.40
N GLU A 257 -34.68 0.37 5.49
CA GLU A 257 -36.10 -0.03 5.48
C GLU A 257 -36.96 1.21 5.23
N LEU A 258 -37.76 1.17 4.17
CA LEU A 258 -38.66 2.26 3.83
C LEU A 258 -39.97 2.11 4.60
N ALA A 259 -40.45 3.21 5.20
CA ALA A 259 -41.76 3.23 5.82
C ALA A 259 -42.85 3.03 4.76
N VAL A 260 -43.72 2.05 4.95
CA VAL A 260 -44.94 1.91 4.17
C VAL A 260 -45.90 2.97 4.70
N LEU A 261 -46.12 4.03 3.93
CA LEU A 261 -47.12 5.04 4.26
C LEU A 261 -48.53 4.45 4.03
N PRO A 262 -49.51 4.78 4.90
CA PRO A 262 -50.88 4.29 4.80
C PRO A 262 -51.62 4.81 3.56
#